data_AF-A0A543FHQ8-F1
#
_entry.id   AF-A0A543FHQ8-F1
#
_cell.length_a   1.000
_cell.length_b   1.000
_cell.length_c   1.000
_cell.angle_alpha   90.00
_cell.angle_beta   90.00
_cell.angle_gamma   90.00
#
_symmetry.space_group_name_H-M   'P 1'
#
loop_
_entity.id
_entity.type
_entity.pdbx_description
1 polymer ?
#
loop_
_entity_poly.entity_id
_entity_poly.type
_entity_poly.pdbx_seq_one_letter_code
_entity_poly.pdbx_strand_id
1 'polypeptide(L)'
;MKCPELGNAKGFRRDRRYCSTVMAGTQAGSGTETLRTKLVEHLRYRPRGVPPGDLVTITRNCLAEAVEVLEPGAFPAAPEPAEIAGSATRWAREGVALETVLGAYHDGIRSGLEFLAANSGDSDQVVAGARLIVRALEMVTVGASTAYVEEHRLVAKEHQTAAQTLVSALLSGHGVAQLAKQTGISIAPSYQVVAVSIPRHSDELRPGGGATAGRRKLRRVQAALANPLGSRALSLLSTEGGTVLVPIDEASALTPLAMTAEVLEVVSEAAEVPLTATVTAGARCRIPELAGRAHDLLGRIRAANRPPGLYPMAGLGESIGCDGPQQARGAVVNSPNNPRMGRSA
;
A
#
# COMPACT_ATOMS: atom_id res chain seq x y z
N MET A 1 59.92 -30.82 -28.25
CA MET A 1 61.36 -30.58 -27.99
C MET A 1 61.64 -29.11 -28.26
N LYS A 2 61.85 -28.33 -27.18
CA LYS A 2 62.36 -26.94 -27.05
C LYS A 2 61.87 -25.82 -28.01
N CYS A 3 61.24 -24.80 -27.42
CA CYS A 3 61.28 -23.41 -27.89
C CYS A 3 62.71 -22.83 -27.89
N PRO A 4 62.92 -21.69 -28.56
CA PRO A 4 63.40 -20.54 -27.79
C PRO A 4 62.69 -19.20 -28.13
N GLU A 5 62.59 -18.38 -27.09
CA GLU A 5 62.24 -16.96 -27.09
C GLU A 5 63.42 -16.08 -27.54
N LEU A 6 63.13 -14.86 -28.05
CA LEU A 6 63.58 -13.55 -27.53
C LEU A 6 63.56 -12.49 -28.65
N GLY A 7 63.07 -11.28 -28.32
CA GLY A 7 63.43 -10.08 -29.09
C GLY A 7 62.33 -9.02 -29.23
N ASN A 8 62.07 -8.31 -28.14
CA ASN A 8 61.18 -7.16 -28.03
C ASN A 8 61.76 -5.91 -28.74
N ALA A 9 61.02 -5.23 -29.63
CA ALA A 9 61.31 -3.85 -30.03
C ALA A 9 60.09 -3.12 -30.59
N LYS A 10 59.72 -2.03 -29.90
CA LYS A 10 58.68 -1.05 -30.21
C LYS A 10 59.06 -0.17 -31.42
N GLY A 11 58.07 0.32 -32.17
CA GLY A 11 58.23 1.60 -32.89
C GLY A 11 57.49 1.75 -34.22
N PHE A 12 56.28 2.30 -34.14
CA PHE A 12 55.83 3.50 -34.88
C PHE A 12 55.87 3.56 -36.44
N ARG A 13 54.70 3.96 -36.97
CA ARG A 13 54.41 4.65 -38.24
C ARG A 13 54.47 3.89 -39.56
N ARG A 14 53.29 3.61 -40.10
CA ARG A 14 52.98 3.89 -41.51
C ARG A 14 51.61 4.54 -41.65
N ASP A 15 51.64 5.75 -42.20
CA ASP A 15 50.49 6.46 -42.72
C ASP A 15 50.45 6.29 -44.26
N ARG A 16 49.25 6.41 -44.82
CA ARG A 16 48.91 6.62 -46.25
C ARG A 16 49.11 5.49 -47.26
N ARG A 17 48.02 4.80 -47.62
CA ARG A 17 47.05 5.21 -48.67
C ARG A 17 46.28 3.99 -49.20
N TYR A 18 44.96 3.97 -49.01
CA TYR A 18 44.02 3.65 -50.09
C TYR A 18 42.66 4.32 -49.79
N CYS A 19 42.23 5.17 -50.74
CA CYS A 19 40.88 5.73 -50.89
C CYS A 19 39.85 4.59 -50.84
N SER A 20 38.79 4.66 -50.03
CA SER A 20 37.56 5.48 -50.14
C SER A 20 36.41 4.70 -50.78
N THR A 21 35.22 4.92 -50.19
CA THR A 21 33.85 4.66 -50.68
C THR A 21 33.29 3.32 -50.18
N VAL A 22 32.65 3.22 -49.00
CA VAL A 22 31.36 3.80 -48.54
C VAL A 22 30.21 3.49 -49.49
N MET A 23 29.29 2.60 -49.07
CA MET A 23 27.82 2.69 -49.21
C MET A 23 27.19 1.31 -48.88
N ALA A 24 27.01 1.00 -47.60
CA ALA A 24 26.10 -0.04 -47.11
C ALA A 24 25.90 0.16 -45.60
N GLY A 25 24.86 0.90 -45.21
CA GLY A 25 24.61 1.11 -43.78
C GLY A 25 23.44 2.01 -43.40
N THR A 26 22.82 2.73 -44.35
CA THR A 26 21.80 3.74 -44.01
C THR A 26 20.35 3.35 -44.30
N GLN A 27 20.10 2.20 -44.96
CA GLN A 27 18.72 1.80 -45.33
C GLN A 27 17.96 1.04 -44.24
N ALA A 28 18.64 0.30 -43.36
CA ALA A 28 17.97 -0.49 -42.32
C ALA A 28 17.27 0.39 -41.26
N GLY A 29 17.90 1.50 -40.84
CA GLY A 29 17.33 2.42 -39.86
C GLY A 29 16.17 3.27 -40.40
N SER A 30 16.19 3.60 -41.70
CA SER A 30 15.12 4.38 -42.35
C SER A 30 13.81 3.58 -42.47
N GLY A 31 13.91 2.28 -42.76
CA GLY A 31 12.76 1.39 -42.85
C GLY A 31 12.07 1.14 -41.51
N THR A 32 12.83 0.93 -40.44
CA THR A 32 12.27 0.68 -39.09
C THR A 32 11.61 1.93 -38.49
N GLU A 33 12.18 3.11 -38.71
CA GLU A 33 11.61 4.38 -38.23
C GLU A 33 10.30 4.73 -38.97
N THR A 34 10.26 4.45 -40.27
CA THR A 34 9.05 4.60 -41.08
C THR A 34 7.95 3.62 -40.64
N LEU A 35 8.31 2.37 -40.31
CA LEU A 35 7.37 1.36 -39.81
C LEU A 35 6.82 1.73 -38.42
N ARG A 36 7.67 2.26 -37.54
CA ARG A 36 7.28 2.76 -36.21
C ARG A 36 6.26 3.88 -36.30
N THR A 37 6.53 4.89 -37.14
CA THR A 37 5.61 6.02 -37.34
C THR A 37 4.24 5.54 -37.81
N LYS A 38 4.21 4.62 -38.80
CA LYS A 38 2.98 4.00 -39.29
C LYS A 38 2.24 3.19 -38.23
N LEU A 39 2.98 2.48 -37.38
CA LEU A 39 2.40 1.72 -36.26
C LEU A 39 1.75 2.64 -35.23
N VAL A 40 2.40 3.76 -34.88
CA VAL A 40 1.83 4.78 -33.97
C VAL A 40 0.55 5.37 -34.55
N GLU A 41 0.54 5.71 -35.84
CA GLU A 41 -0.66 6.20 -36.53
C GLU A 41 -1.79 5.16 -36.53
N HIS A 42 -1.48 3.89 -36.77
CA HIS A 42 -2.46 2.79 -36.71
C HIS A 42 -3.03 2.60 -35.30
N LEU A 43 -2.20 2.71 -34.26
CA LEU A 43 -2.67 2.62 -32.87
C LEU A 43 -3.55 3.80 -32.51
N ARG A 44 -3.20 5.03 -32.92
CA ARG A 44 -4.03 6.23 -32.73
C ARG A 44 -5.30 6.24 -33.58
N TYR A 45 -5.38 5.39 -34.60
CA TYR A 45 -6.55 5.33 -35.46
C TYR A 45 -7.78 4.88 -34.68
N ARG A 46 -8.79 5.75 -34.67
CA ARG A 46 -10.07 5.49 -34.02
C ARG A 46 -11.03 4.80 -34.99
N PRO A 47 -11.54 3.59 -34.65
CA PRO A 47 -12.59 2.95 -35.44
C PRO A 47 -13.85 3.85 -35.51
N ARG A 48 -14.47 3.95 -36.69
CA ARG A 48 -15.70 4.73 -36.87
C ARG A 48 -16.82 4.18 -35.97
N GLY A 49 -17.47 5.05 -35.19
CA GLY A 49 -18.63 4.71 -34.35
C GLY A 49 -18.35 4.58 -32.84
N VAL A 50 -17.08 4.57 -32.41
CA VAL A 50 -16.70 4.57 -30.98
C VAL A 50 -16.74 6.00 -30.43
N PRO A 51 -17.36 6.32 -29.27
CA PRO A 51 -17.40 7.68 -28.72
C PRO A 51 -16.02 8.19 -28.26
N PRO A 52 -15.77 9.53 -28.24
CA PRO A 52 -14.53 10.07 -27.69
C PRO A 52 -14.45 9.78 -26.19
N GLY A 53 -13.30 9.28 -25.71
CA GLY A 53 -13.12 8.90 -24.30
C GLY A 53 -13.52 7.46 -23.98
N ASP A 54 -13.86 6.65 -24.98
CA ASP A 54 -14.05 5.21 -24.77
C ASP A 54 -12.73 4.52 -24.37
N LEU A 55 -12.85 3.49 -23.52
CA LEU A 55 -11.72 2.72 -22.99
C LEU A 55 -10.80 2.20 -24.09
N VAL A 56 -11.36 1.69 -25.19
CA VAL A 56 -10.59 1.16 -26.33
C VAL A 56 -9.77 2.23 -27.02
N THR A 57 -10.31 3.46 -27.10
CA THR A 57 -9.60 4.58 -27.74
C THR A 57 -8.44 5.06 -26.85
N ILE A 58 -8.68 5.14 -25.55
CA ILE A 58 -7.66 5.61 -24.61
C ILE A 58 -6.55 4.56 -24.45
N THR A 59 -6.86 3.27 -24.32
CA THR A 59 -5.82 2.22 -24.24
C THR A 59 -4.96 2.14 -25.49
N ARG A 60 -5.55 2.36 -26.66
CA ARG A 60 -4.83 2.51 -27.93
C ARG A 60 -3.89 3.72 -27.96
N ASN A 61 -4.32 4.85 -27.43
CA ASN A 61 -3.46 6.03 -27.31
C ASN A 61 -2.30 5.79 -26.34
N CYS A 62 -2.56 5.16 -25.19
CA CYS A 62 -1.51 4.77 -24.24
C CYS A 62 -0.49 3.79 -24.87
N LEU A 63 -0.94 2.86 -25.73
CA LEU A 63 -0.03 2.01 -26.50
C LEU A 63 0.82 2.80 -27.50
N ALA A 64 0.21 3.77 -28.19
CA ALA A 64 0.93 4.64 -29.12
C ALA A 64 2.00 5.49 -28.40
N GLU A 65 1.65 6.08 -27.25
CA GLU A 65 2.59 6.79 -26.38
C GLU A 65 3.73 5.89 -25.90
N ALA A 66 3.42 4.66 -25.47
CA ALA A 66 4.44 3.69 -25.07
C ALA A 66 5.40 3.36 -26.24
N VAL A 67 4.89 3.20 -27.46
CA VAL A 67 5.70 2.98 -28.66
C VAL A 67 6.54 4.22 -29.01
N GLU A 68 6.04 5.44 -28.80
CA GLU A 68 6.79 6.69 -29.00
C GLU A 68 7.91 6.91 -27.98
N VAL A 69 7.75 6.44 -26.74
CA VAL A 69 8.77 6.58 -25.69
C VAL A 69 9.89 5.52 -25.82
N LEU A 70 9.60 4.36 -26.43
CA LEU A 70 10.56 3.27 -26.58
C LEU A 70 11.53 3.52 -27.75
N GLU A 71 12.72 4.05 -27.44
CA GLU A 71 13.84 4.19 -28.40
C GLU A 71 14.30 2.83 -28.97
N PRO A 72 14.58 2.71 -30.29
CA PRO A 72 15.17 1.52 -30.88
C PRO A 72 16.59 1.29 -30.35
N GLY A 73 16.74 0.36 -29.42
CA GLY A 73 18.05 -0.09 -28.92
C GLY A 73 18.47 0.42 -27.55
N ALA A 74 17.65 1.23 -26.87
CA ALA A 74 17.90 1.57 -25.47
C ALA A 74 17.39 0.46 -24.52
N PHE A 75 18.30 -0.11 -23.73
CA PHE A 75 18.03 -0.66 -22.41
C PHE A 75 18.57 0.38 -21.43
N PRO A 76 17.72 1.03 -20.62
CA PRO A 76 17.08 0.41 -19.47
C PRO A 76 15.57 0.74 -19.34
N ALA A 77 14.93 0.24 -18.28
CA ALA A 77 13.52 0.42 -17.95
C ALA A 77 13.06 1.87 -18.18
N ALA A 78 12.22 2.06 -19.20
CA ALA A 78 11.65 3.37 -19.47
C ALA A 78 10.77 3.78 -18.28
N PRO A 79 10.88 5.03 -17.79
CA PRO A 79 9.95 5.55 -16.81
C PRO A 79 8.54 5.42 -17.38
N GLU A 80 7.62 4.92 -16.56
CA GLU A 80 6.21 4.82 -16.94
C GLU A 80 5.73 6.20 -17.41
N PRO A 81 5.20 6.34 -18.64
CA PRO A 81 4.68 7.61 -19.11
C PRO A 81 3.58 8.07 -18.15
N ALA A 82 3.72 9.29 -17.64
CA ALA A 82 2.80 9.85 -16.63
C ALA A 82 1.32 9.84 -17.09
N GLU A 83 1.09 9.87 -18.41
CA GLU A 83 -0.23 9.82 -19.03
C GLU A 83 -0.88 8.42 -18.94
N ILE A 84 -0.08 7.36 -19.02
CA ILE A 84 -0.53 5.96 -18.87
C ILE A 84 -0.92 5.70 -17.41
N ALA A 85 -0.06 6.09 -16.48
CA ALA A 85 -0.34 6.04 -15.04
C ALA A 85 -1.59 6.85 -14.67
N GLY A 86 -1.73 8.05 -15.24
CA GLY A 86 -2.85 8.96 -14.99
C GLY A 86 -4.19 8.40 -15.49
N SER A 87 -4.22 7.77 -16.66
CA SER A 87 -5.41 7.13 -17.22
C SER A 87 -5.81 5.89 -16.40
N ALA A 88 -4.84 5.05 -16.03
CA ALA A 88 -5.09 3.88 -15.19
C ALA A 88 -5.60 4.25 -13.79
N THR A 89 -5.05 5.29 -13.17
CA THR A 89 -5.52 5.82 -11.88
C THR A 89 -6.98 6.27 -11.96
N ARG A 90 -7.36 6.94 -13.05
CA ARG A 90 -8.74 7.40 -13.28
C ARG A 90 -9.71 6.22 -13.40
N TRP A 91 -9.35 5.20 -14.17
CA TRP A 91 -10.17 4.00 -14.32
C TRP A 91 -10.33 3.20 -13.04
N ALA A 92 -9.27 3.09 -12.23
CA ALA A 92 -9.34 2.49 -10.91
C ALA A 92 -10.35 3.23 -10.01
N ARG A 93 -10.38 4.56 -10.05
CA ARG A 93 -11.35 5.39 -9.31
C ARG A 93 -12.78 5.26 -9.81
N GLU A 94 -12.94 5.12 -11.12
CA GLU A 94 -14.24 4.93 -11.78
C GLU A 94 -14.77 3.49 -11.63
N GLY A 95 -13.97 2.57 -11.06
CA GLY A 95 -14.37 1.18 -10.80
C GLY A 95 -14.30 0.28 -12.03
N VAL A 96 -13.59 0.68 -13.08
CA VAL A 96 -13.34 -0.17 -14.25
C VAL A 96 -12.40 -1.30 -13.83
N ALA A 97 -12.81 -2.55 -14.06
CA ALA A 97 -12.03 -3.72 -13.68
C ALA A 97 -10.69 -3.78 -14.45
N LEU A 98 -9.59 -4.11 -13.75
CA LEU A 98 -8.25 -4.17 -14.36
C LEU A 98 -8.22 -5.16 -15.53
N GLU A 99 -8.94 -6.27 -15.45
CA GLU A 99 -9.05 -7.27 -16.51
C GLU A 99 -9.63 -6.68 -17.80
N THR A 100 -10.56 -5.73 -17.67
CA THR A 100 -11.17 -5.03 -18.82
C THR A 100 -10.15 -4.14 -19.51
N VAL A 101 -9.35 -3.40 -18.73
CA VAL A 101 -8.28 -2.53 -19.24
C VAL A 101 -7.19 -3.37 -19.92
N LEU A 102 -6.74 -4.45 -19.28
CA LEU A 102 -5.73 -5.36 -19.84
C LEU A 102 -6.24 -6.03 -21.11
N GLY A 103 -7.51 -6.46 -21.14
CA GLY A 103 -8.13 -7.01 -22.35
C GLY A 103 -8.07 -6.03 -23.53
N ALA A 104 -8.41 -4.76 -23.30
CA ALA A 104 -8.34 -3.73 -24.33
C ALA A 104 -6.89 -3.46 -24.81
N TYR A 105 -5.89 -3.51 -23.92
CA TYR A 105 -4.48 -3.46 -24.34
C TYR A 105 -4.11 -4.66 -25.22
N HIS A 106 -4.48 -5.87 -24.81
CA HIS A 106 -4.19 -7.08 -25.60
C HIS A 106 -4.83 -7.05 -26.99
N ASP A 107 -6.05 -6.51 -27.12
CA ASP A 107 -6.70 -6.34 -28.42
C ASP A 107 -6.01 -5.28 -29.29
N GLY A 108 -5.55 -4.18 -28.68
CA GLY A 108 -4.73 -3.17 -29.37
C GLY A 108 -3.41 -3.75 -29.88
N ILE A 109 -2.75 -4.58 -29.08
CA ILE A 109 -1.51 -5.29 -29.43
C ILE A 109 -1.74 -6.29 -30.56
N ARG A 110 -2.81 -7.10 -30.50
CA ARG A 110 -3.16 -8.04 -31.57
C ARG A 110 -3.33 -7.30 -32.89
N SER A 111 -4.07 -6.19 -32.87
CA SER A 111 -4.27 -5.34 -34.05
C SER A 111 -2.98 -4.71 -34.55
N GLY A 112 -2.06 -4.32 -33.67
CA GLY A 112 -0.73 -3.83 -34.05
C GLY A 112 0.15 -4.90 -34.68
N LEU A 113 0.11 -6.14 -34.18
CA LEU A 113 0.85 -7.27 -34.77
C LEU A 113 0.33 -7.63 -36.16
N GLU A 114 -0.99 -7.65 -36.36
CA GLU A 114 -1.62 -7.84 -37.68
C GLU A 114 -1.19 -6.74 -38.66
N PHE A 115 -1.15 -5.48 -38.20
CA PHE A 115 -0.66 -4.37 -39.01
C PHE A 115 0.79 -4.53 -39.43
N LEU A 116 1.67 -4.92 -38.50
CA LEU A 116 3.09 -5.17 -38.79
C LEU A 116 3.26 -6.31 -39.80
N ALA A 117 2.53 -7.41 -39.64
CA ALA A 117 2.58 -8.54 -40.56
C ALA A 117 2.17 -8.14 -41.99
N ALA A 118 1.19 -7.24 -42.13
CA ALA A 118 0.70 -6.79 -43.42
C ALA A 118 1.58 -5.71 -44.10
N ASN A 119 2.38 -4.95 -43.34
CA ASN A 119 3.08 -3.76 -43.83
C ASN A 119 4.62 -3.85 -43.78
N SER A 120 5.17 -4.95 -43.27
CA SER A 120 6.62 -5.16 -43.22
C SER A 120 7.16 -5.67 -44.56
N GLY A 121 8.28 -5.12 -45.01
CA GLY A 121 8.91 -5.54 -46.28
C GLY A 121 9.81 -6.78 -46.16
N ASP A 122 10.20 -7.15 -44.93
CA ASP A 122 11.09 -8.27 -44.64
C ASP A 122 10.89 -8.80 -43.19
N SER A 123 11.32 -10.03 -42.93
CA SER A 123 11.26 -10.71 -41.63
C SER A 123 11.95 -9.93 -40.51
N ASP A 124 13.07 -9.26 -40.80
CA ASP A 124 13.81 -8.47 -39.80
C ASP A 124 12.99 -7.28 -39.29
N GLN A 125 12.18 -6.65 -40.16
CA GLN A 125 11.28 -5.56 -39.78
C GLN A 125 10.12 -6.06 -38.92
N VAL A 126 9.58 -7.25 -39.24
CA VAL A 126 8.54 -7.90 -38.42
C VAL A 126 9.06 -8.18 -37.02
N VAL A 127 10.27 -8.75 -36.90
CA VAL A 127 10.89 -9.06 -35.60
C VAL A 127 11.17 -7.79 -34.79
N ALA A 128 11.68 -6.74 -35.43
CA ALA A 128 11.93 -5.46 -34.78
C ALA A 128 10.63 -4.81 -34.26
N GLY A 129 9.57 -4.77 -35.09
CA GLY A 129 8.27 -4.25 -34.70
C GLY A 129 7.60 -5.08 -33.60
N ALA A 130 7.69 -6.42 -33.67
CA ALA A 130 7.15 -7.30 -32.63
C ALA A 130 7.84 -7.08 -31.29
N ARG A 131 9.17 -6.90 -31.27
CA ARG A 131 9.92 -6.57 -30.04
C ARG A 131 9.46 -5.23 -29.45
N LEU A 132 9.21 -4.23 -30.29
CA LEU A 132 8.72 -2.93 -29.86
C LEU A 132 7.32 -3.01 -29.24
N ILE A 133 6.40 -3.73 -29.90
CA ILE A 133 5.04 -3.95 -29.42
C ILE A 133 5.01 -4.71 -28.09
N VAL A 134 5.82 -5.77 -27.93
CA VAL A 134 5.89 -6.52 -26.67
C VAL A 134 6.40 -5.65 -25.53
N ARG A 135 7.38 -4.77 -25.79
CA ARG A 135 7.84 -3.80 -24.78
C ARG A 135 6.79 -2.75 -24.44
N ALA A 136 6.03 -2.28 -25.43
CA ALA A 136 4.91 -1.38 -25.18
C ALA A 136 3.85 -2.06 -24.30
N LEU A 137 3.53 -3.33 -24.57
CA LEU A 137 2.63 -4.13 -23.73
C LEU A 137 3.17 -4.26 -22.29
N GLU A 138 4.44 -4.57 -22.12
CA GLU A 138 5.08 -4.67 -20.80
C GLU A 138 4.93 -3.34 -20.04
N MET A 139 5.26 -2.22 -20.68
CA MET A 139 5.16 -0.88 -20.10
C MET A 139 3.74 -0.56 -19.64
N VAL A 140 2.74 -0.73 -20.51
CA VAL A 140 1.35 -0.39 -20.17
C VAL A 140 0.76 -1.34 -19.12
N THR A 141 1.17 -2.61 -19.13
CA THR A 141 0.70 -3.61 -18.17
C THR A 141 1.27 -3.36 -16.77
N VAL A 142 2.59 -3.15 -16.68
CA VAL A 142 3.27 -2.83 -15.41
C VAL A 142 2.72 -1.52 -14.86
N GLY A 143 2.55 -0.52 -15.73
CA GLY A 143 2.05 0.78 -15.33
C GLY A 143 0.62 0.74 -14.81
N ALA A 144 -0.30 0.18 -15.61
CA ALA A 144 -1.69 0.03 -15.19
C ALA A 144 -1.82 -0.80 -13.91
N SER A 145 -1.12 -1.94 -13.80
CA SER A 145 -1.17 -2.78 -12.59
C SER A 145 -0.64 -2.03 -11.36
N THR A 146 0.44 -1.26 -11.51
CA THR A 146 1.02 -0.46 -10.43
C THR A 146 0.06 0.64 -9.98
N ALA A 147 -0.54 1.38 -10.93
CA ALA A 147 -1.51 2.43 -10.65
C ALA A 147 -2.75 1.88 -9.91
N TYR A 148 -3.29 0.74 -10.35
CA TYR A 148 -4.41 0.08 -9.68
C TYR A 148 -4.06 -0.37 -8.25
N VAL A 149 -2.90 -0.99 -8.06
CA VAL A 149 -2.44 -1.42 -6.73
C VAL A 149 -2.22 -0.23 -5.81
N GLU A 150 -1.63 0.86 -6.30
CA GLU A 150 -1.42 2.07 -5.50
C GLU A 150 -2.74 2.77 -5.16
N GLU A 151 -3.69 2.87 -6.10
CA GLU A 151 -5.01 3.45 -5.80
C GLU A 151 -5.77 2.61 -4.75
N HIS A 152 -5.76 1.27 -4.87
CA HIS A 152 -6.33 0.42 -3.83
C HIS A 152 -5.61 0.55 -2.49
N ARG A 153 -4.28 0.72 -2.48
CA ARG A 153 -3.50 0.98 -1.27
C ARG A 153 -3.83 2.34 -0.66
N LEU A 154 -4.11 3.37 -1.46
CA LEU A 154 -4.53 4.68 -0.98
C LEU A 154 -5.87 4.58 -0.25
N VAL A 155 -6.88 3.97 -0.88
CA VAL A 155 -8.19 3.74 -0.27
C VAL A 155 -8.07 2.92 1.02
N ALA A 156 -7.26 1.85 1.01
CA ALA A 156 -7.01 1.04 2.20
C ALA A 156 -6.30 1.83 3.31
N LYS A 157 -5.32 2.69 2.97
CA LYS A 157 -4.62 3.55 3.92
C LYS A 157 -5.57 4.59 4.51
N GLU A 158 -6.42 5.22 3.70
CA GLU A 158 -7.42 6.18 4.19
C GLU A 158 -8.38 5.52 5.18
N HIS A 159 -8.88 4.33 4.85
CA HIS A 159 -9.72 3.55 5.76
C HIS A 159 -8.97 3.19 7.06
N GLN A 160 -7.69 2.80 6.95
CA GLN A 160 -6.86 2.49 8.11
C GLN A 160 -6.57 3.73 8.97
N THR A 161 -6.33 4.89 8.36
CA THR A 161 -6.15 6.16 9.08
C THR A 161 -7.44 6.56 9.78
N ALA A 162 -8.58 6.51 9.10
CA ALA A 162 -9.90 6.77 9.68
C ALA A 162 -10.18 5.86 10.88
N ALA A 163 -9.89 4.56 10.76
CA ALA A 163 -10.02 3.60 11.84
C ALA A 163 -9.08 3.92 13.01
N GLN A 164 -7.82 4.28 12.75
CA GLN A 164 -6.85 4.67 13.80
C GLN A 164 -7.27 5.95 14.53
N THR A 165 -7.77 6.96 13.81
CA THR A 165 -8.31 8.18 14.41
C THR A 165 -9.52 7.84 15.27
N LEU A 166 -10.39 6.92 14.83
CA LEU A 166 -11.53 6.48 15.62
C LEU A 166 -11.13 5.72 16.87
N VAL A 167 -10.13 4.83 16.79
CA VAL A 167 -9.58 4.15 17.98
C VAL A 167 -9.03 5.18 18.96
N SER A 168 -8.27 6.15 18.47
CA SER A 168 -7.68 7.20 19.29
C SER A 168 -8.76 8.05 19.98
N ALA A 169 -9.85 8.37 19.27
CA ALA A 169 -11.04 9.05 19.79
C ALA A 169 -11.75 8.22 20.88
N LEU A 170 -11.93 6.91 20.65
CA LEU A 170 -12.53 5.98 21.64
C LEU A 170 -11.65 5.84 22.89
N LEU A 171 -10.33 5.75 22.73
CA LEU A 171 -9.38 5.68 23.85
C LEU A 171 -9.28 7.00 24.62
N SER A 172 -9.46 8.14 23.93
CA SER A 172 -9.47 9.46 24.58
C SER A 172 -10.83 9.82 25.16
N GLY A 173 -11.91 9.16 24.73
CA GLY A 173 -13.29 9.44 25.15
C GLY A 173 -13.92 10.68 24.51
N HIS A 174 -13.33 11.25 23.45
CA HIS A 174 -13.76 12.52 22.85
C HIS A 174 -14.00 12.38 21.34
N GLY A 175 -14.97 13.11 20.78
CA GLY A 175 -15.18 13.24 19.32
C GLY A 175 -15.74 11.99 18.61
N VAL A 176 -16.08 10.94 19.37
CA VAL A 176 -16.50 9.63 18.84
C VAL A 176 -17.71 9.72 17.91
N ALA A 177 -18.76 10.45 18.31
CA ALA A 177 -20.00 10.54 17.54
C ALA A 177 -19.84 11.31 16.22
N GLN A 178 -19.02 12.35 16.19
CA GLN A 178 -18.75 13.14 14.99
C GLN A 178 -17.90 12.34 14.01
N LEU A 179 -16.87 11.67 14.51
CA LEU A 179 -15.93 10.90 13.69
C LEU A 179 -16.56 9.61 13.14
N ALA A 180 -17.49 8.98 13.87
CA ALA A 180 -18.26 7.84 13.36
C ALA A 180 -19.05 8.21 12.10
N LYS A 181 -19.72 9.37 12.12
CA LYS A 181 -20.51 9.86 10.97
C LYS A 181 -19.63 10.22 9.77
N GLN A 182 -18.44 10.76 10.03
CA GLN A 182 -17.51 11.15 8.96
C GLN A 182 -16.80 9.95 8.32
N THR A 183 -16.47 8.92 9.12
CA THR A 183 -15.73 7.74 8.65
C THR A 183 -16.63 6.62 8.14
N GLY A 184 -17.93 6.65 8.45
CA GLY A 184 -18.89 5.60 8.08
C GLY A 184 -18.71 4.29 8.87
N ILE A 185 -17.83 4.27 9.87
CA ILE A 185 -17.56 3.09 10.69
C ILE A 185 -18.64 2.97 11.78
N SER A 186 -19.35 1.83 11.79
CA SER A 186 -20.36 1.55 12.81
C SER A 186 -19.74 1.27 14.18
N ILE A 187 -20.20 1.99 15.20
CA ILE A 187 -19.72 1.88 16.58
C ILE A 187 -20.67 1.01 17.39
N ALA A 188 -20.13 -0.06 17.98
CA ALA A 188 -20.87 -0.96 18.86
C ALA A 188 -21.18 -0.30 20.23
N PRO A 189 -22.25 -0.73 20.93
CA PRO A 189 -22.55 -0.24 22.28
C PRO A 189 -21.49 -0.66 23.31
N SER A 190 -20.88 -1.83 23.11
CA SER A 190 -19.89 -2.43 24.00
C SER A 190 -18.71 -3.01 23.23
N TYR A 191 -17.55 -3.03 23.87
CA TYR A 191 -16.31 -3.54 23.31
C TYR A 191 -15.57 -4.41 24.31
N GLN A 192 -14.90 -5.43 23.79
CA GLN A 192 -13.79 -6.07 24.47
C GLN A 192 -12.54 -5.20 24.24
N VAL A 193 -11.92 -4.75 25.31
CA VAL A 193 -10.69 -3.95 25.30
C VAL A 193 -9.52 -4.86 25.64
N VAL A 194 -8.60 -4.99 24.70
CA VAL A 194 -7.43 -5.87 24.81
C VAL A 194 -6.17 -5.03 24.78
N ALA A 195 -5.35 -5.07 25.83
CA ALA A 195 -4.00 -4.52 25.78
C ALA A 195 -3.02 -5.64 25.41
N VAL A 196 -2.22 -5.45 24.37
CA VAL A 196 -1.29 -6.45 23.84
C VAL A 196 0.13 -5.94 23.97
N SER A 197 1.04 -6.79 24.46
CA SER A 197 2.48 -6.58 24.46
C SER A 197 3.12 -7.49 23.41
N ILE A 198 3.95 -6.90 22.55
CA ILE A 198 4.65 -7.60 21.48
C ILE A 198 6.17 -7.51 21.77
N PRO A 199 6.80 -8.60 22.23
CA PRO A 199 8.24 -8.62 22.45
C PRO A 199 9.03 -8.34 21.18
N ARG A 200 10.30 -7.92 21.34
CA ARG A 200 11.22 -7.73 20.21
C ARG A 200 11.58 -9.08 19.60
N HIS A 201 11.50 -9.16 18.28
CA HIS A 201 11.97 -10.34 17.55
C HIS A 201 13.51 -10.36 17.50
N SER A 202 14.11 -11.55 17.35
CA SER A 202 15.57 -11.70 17.26
C SER A 202 16.18 -10.90 16.09
N ASP A 203 15.44 -10.79 14.99
CA ASP A 203 15.83 -9.97 13.83
C ASP A 203 15.89 -8.46 14.15
N GLU A 204 15.16 -7.99 15.16
CA GLU A 204 15.20 -6.58 15.56
C GLU A 204 16.50 -6.23 16.29
N LEU A 205 17.17 -7.23 16.85
CA LEU A 205 18.43 -7.09 17.59
C LEU A 205 19.64 -7.09 16.65
N ARG A 206 19.45 -7.35 15.34
CA ARG A 206 20.54 -7.35 14.36
C ARG A 206 20.96 -5.93 13.97
N PRO A 207 22.27 -5.65 13.81
CA PRO A 207 22.76 -4.35 13.35
C PRO A 207 22.17 -3.96 11.99
N GLY A 208 21.73 -2.70 11.85
CA GLY A 208 21.33 -2.12 10.56
C GLY A 208 19.92 -2.46 10.03
N GLY A 209 19.13 -3.27 10.74
CA GLY A 209 17.82 -3.74 10.25
C GLY A 209 16.64 -3.66 11.24
N GLY A 210 16.87 -3.21 12.47
CA GLY A 210 15.89 -3.35 13.56
C GLY A 210 14.51 -2.72 13.31
N ALA A 211 14.48 -1.49 12.78
CA ALA A 211 13.22 -0.79 12.50
C ALA A 211 12.39 -1.47 11.39
N THR A 212 13.04 -2.01 10.36
CA THR A 212 12.37 -2.72 9.26
C THR A 212 11.83 -4.06 9.73
N ALA A 213 12.60 -4.79 10.54
CA ALA A 213 12.16 -6.05 11.15
C ALA A 213 10.94 -5.84 12.07
N GLY A 214 10.97 -4.81 12.92
CA GLY A 214 9.85 -4.46 13.80
C GLY A 214 8.57 -4.10 13.02
N ARG A 215 8.68 -3.34 11.92
CA ARG A 215 7.54 -3.04 11.04
C ARG A 215 7.00 -4.28 10.34
N ARG A 216 7.87 -5.20 9.90
CA ARG A 216 7.45 -6.47 9.28
C ARG A 216 6.69 -7.33 10.29
N LYS A 217 7.20 -7.46 11.51
CA LYS A 217 6.51 -8.13 12.63
C LYS A 217 5.15 -7.52 12.90
N LEU A 218 5.05 -6.19 13.00
CA LEU A 218 3.78 -5.50 13.21
C LEU A 218 2.76 -5.78 12.09
N ARG A 219 3.20 -5.80 10.83
CA ARG A 219 2.33 -6.17 9.69
C ARG A 219 1.83 -7.60 9.80
N ARG A 220 2.68 -8.56 10.21
CA ARG A 220 2.27 -9.95 10.45
C ARG A 220 1.20 -10.04 11.54
N VAL A 221 1.40 -9.34 12.66
CA VAL A 221 0.40 -9.25 13.75
C VAL A 221 -0.92 -8.68 13.26
N GLN A 222 -0.90 -7.55 12.55
CA GLN A 222 -2.11 -6.92 12.03
C GLN A 222 -2.85 -7.81 11.02
N ALA A 223 -2.14 -8.49 10.13
CA ALA A 223 -2.72 -9.44 9.18
C ALA A 223 -3.34 -10.65 9.89
N ALA A 224 -2.66 -11.19 10.91
CA ALA A 224 -3.15 -12.33 11.68
C ALA A 224 -4.39 -12.00 12.54
N LEU A 225 -4.55 -10.74 12.96
CA LEU A 225 -5.75 -10.27 13.67
C LEU A 225 -6.96 -10.09 12.74
N ALA A 226 -6.73 -9.72 11.47
CA ALA A 226 -7.81 -9.39 10.54
C ALA A 226 -8.71 -10.58 10.18
N ASN A 227 -8.16 -11.80 10.17
CA ASN A 227 -8.92 -13.00 9.83
C ASN A 227 -9.90 -13.43 10.96
N PRO A 228 -9.45 -13.66 12.22
CA PRO A 228 -10.33 -14.08 13.31
C PRO A 228 -11.23 -12.95 13.85
N LEU A 229 -10.79 -11.69 13.81
CA LEU A 229 -11.55 -10.57 14.37
C LEU A 229 -12.30 -9.74 13.32
N GLY A 230 -12.13 -10.06 12.04
CA GLY A 230 -12.77 -9.38 10.93
C GLY A 230 -12.35 -7.92 10.76
N SER A 231 -13.01 -7.24 9.82
CA SER A 231 -12.75 -5.82 9.49
C SER A 231 -13.31 -4.82 10.52
N ARG A 232 -14.15 -5.28 11.47
CA ARG A 232 -14.78 -4.42 12.48
C ARG A 232 -13.97 -4.26 13.76
N ALA A 233 -12.94 -5.08 13.96
CA ALA A 233 -12.03 -4.90 15.08
C ALA A 233 -11.13 -3.69 14.84
N LEU A 234 -11.13 -2.80 15.83
CA LEU A 234 -10.41 -1.53 15.77
C LEU A 234 -9.10 -1.68 16.54
N SER A 235 -7.96 -1.49 15.87
CA SER A 235 -6.64 -1.68 16.50
C SER A 235 -5.77 -0.43 16.41
N LEU A 236 -5.08 -0.12 17.50
CA LEU A 236 -4.01 0.87 17.58
C LEU A 236 -2.77 0.18 18.15
N LEU A 237 -1.94 -0.33 17.24
CA LEU A 237 -0.76 -1.14 17.56
C LEU A 237 0.53 -0.45 17.09
N SER A 238 1.56 -0.57 17.92
CA SER A 238 2.94 -0.18 17.66
C SER A 238 3.84 -1.42 17.62
N THR A 239 5.12 -1.24 17.33
CA THR A 239 6.11 -2.34 17.31
C THR A 239 6.32 -3.04 18.65
N GLU A 240 5.92 -2.40 19.76
CA GLU A 240 6.05 -2.94 21.12
C GLU A 240 4.70 -3.45 21.69
N GLY A 241 3.58 -3.18 21.01
CA GLY A 241 2.25 -3.49 21.51
C GLY A 241 1.23 -2.37 21.29
N GLY A 242 0.07 -2.48 21.91
CA GLY A 242 -0.98 -1.46 21.83
C GLY A 242 -2.34 -1.97 22.29
N THR A 243 -3.41 -1.38 21.76
CA THR A 243 -4.79 -1.72 22.14
C THR A 243 -5.58 -2.26 20.95
N VAL A 244 -6.36 -3.31 21.16
CA VAL A 244 -7.34 -3.86 20.22
C VAL A 244 -8.73 -3.76 20.86
N LEU A 245 -9.69 -3.21 20.11
CA LEU A 245 -11.10 -3.09 20.49
C LEU A 245 -11.92 -4.02 19.61
N VAL A 246 -12.51 -5.04 20.22
CA VAL A 246 -13.36 -6.02 19.51
C VAL A 246 -14.83 -5.71 19.83
N PRO A 247 -15.68 -5.44 18.82
CA PRO A 247 -17.07 -5.06 19.05
C PRO A 247 -17.90 -6.22 19.61
N ILE A 248 -18.69 -5.93 20.65
CA ILE A 248 -19.67 -6.85 21.23
C ILE A 248 -21.06 -6.31 20.84
N ASP A 249 -21.65 -6.86 19.79
CA ASP A 249 -23.00 -6.50 19.33
C ASP A 249 -23.75 -7.71 18.74
N GLU A 250 -25.04 -7.54 18.46
CA GLU A 250 -25.90 -8.58 17.90
C GLU A 250 -25.46 -9.02 16.49
N ALA A 251 -24.79 -8.16 15.72
CA ALA A 251 -24.26 -8.54 14.41
C ALA A 251 -23.06 -9.50 14.55
N SER A 252 -22.29 -9.40 15.63
CA SER A 252 -21.28 -10.38 16.02
C SER A 252 -21.88 -11.68 16.58
N ALA A 253 -23.21 -11.80 16.77
CA ALA A 253 -23.82 -13.04 17.32
C ALA A 253 -23.80 -14.21 16.33
N LEU A 254 -23.77 -13.95 15.02
CA LEU A 254 -23.67 -14.99 13.98
C LEU A 254 -22.27 -15.59 13.87
N THR A 255 -21.24 -14.77 14.13
CA THR A 255 -19.83 -15.20 14.21
C THR A 255 -19.17 -14.43 15.35
N PRO A 256 -19.10 -15.00 16.57
CA PRO A 256 -18.58 -14.30 17.75
C PRO A 256 -17.15 -13.81 17.53
N LEU A 257 -17.01 -12.49 17.32
CA LEU A 257 -15.72 -11.83 17.26
C LEU A 257 -15.25 -11.64 18.71
N ALA A 258 -14.28 -12.44 19.13
CA ALA A 258 -13.71 -12.34 20.47
C ALA A 258 -12.21 -12.61 20.43
N MET A 259 -11.46 -11.83 21.20
CA MET A 259 -10.09 -12.18 21.55
C MET A 259 -10.13 -13.34 22.55
N THR A 260 -9.81 -14.53 22.07
CA THR A 260 -9.63 -15.76 22.87
C THR A 260 -8.15 -16.11 22.99
N ALA A 261 -7.82 -17.07 23.86
CA ALA A 261 -6.45 -17.57 23.98
C ALA A 261 -5.96 -18.17 22.65
N GLU A 262 -6.83 -18.90 21.93
CA GLU A 262 -6.55 -19.49 20.62
C GLU A 262 -6.25 -18.41 19.56
N VAL A 263 -7.03 -17.33 19.53
CA VAL A 263 -6.77 -16.20 18.62
C VAL A 263 -5.42 -15.56 18.95
N LEU A 264 -5.11 -15.35 20.23
CA LEU A 264 -3.81 -14.80 20.63
C LEU A 264 -2.66 -15.73 20.23
N GLU A 265 -2.84 -17.05 20.35
CA GLU A 265 -1.85 -18.06 19.95
C GLU A 265 -1.58 -18.02 18.45
N VAL A 266 -2.61 -18.02 17.60
CA VAL A 266 -2.47 -17.87 16.14
C VAL A 266 -1.72 -16.58 15.77
N VAL A 267 -2.05 -15.47 16.45
CA VAL A 267 -1.37 -14.19 16.21
C VAL A 267 0.07 -14.24 16.71
N SER A 268 0.34 -14.95 17.80
CA SER A 268 1.68 -15.14 18.36
C SER A 268 2.57 -15.97 17.44
N GLU A 269 2.04 -17.05 16.88
CA GLU A 269 2.71 -17.88 15.88
C GLU A 269 3.05 -17.07 14.63
N ALA A 270 2.08 -16.33 14.08
CA ALA A 270 2.29 -15.48 12.91
C ALA A 270 3.32 -14.36 13.17
N ALA A 271 3.41 -13.87 14.40
CA ALA A 271 4.38 -12.85 14.80
C ALA A 271 5.79 -13.42 15.02
N GLU A 272 5.91 -14.74 15.19
CA GLU A 272 7.14 -15.45 15.63
C GLU A 272 7.66 -14.95 16.98
N VAL A 273 6.78 -14.37 17.80
CA VAL A 273 7.12 -13.87 19.15
C VAL A 273 6.01 -14.23 20.14
N PRO A 274 6.36 -14.55 21.39
CA PRO A 274 5.38 -14.88 22.41
C PRO A 274 4.58 -13.64 22.84
N LEU A 275 3.30 -13.57 22.50
CA LEU A 275 2.46 -12.43 22.86
C LEU A 275 1.89 -12.55 24.26
N THR A 276 1.77 -11.41 24.94
CA THR A 276 1.06 -11.31 26.22
C THR A 276 -0.05 -10.30 26.06
N ALA A 277 -1.28 -10.66 26.44
CA ALA A 277 -2.40 -9.74 26.36
C ALA A 277 -3.25 -9.79 27.63
N THR A 278 -3.85 -8.66 27.98
CA THR A 278 -4.89 -8.58 28.99
C THR A 278 -6.21 -8.22 28.34
N VAL A 279 -7.30 -8.77 28.86
CA VAL A 279 -8.62 -8.59 28.25
C VAL A 279 -9.66 -8.21 29.28
N THR A 280 -10.48 -7.22 28.93
CA THR A 280 -11.65 -6.79 29.70
C THR A 280 -12.76 -6.40 28.73
N ALA A 281 -14.00 -6.27 29.20
CA ALA A 281 -15.13 -5.88 28.38
C ALA A 281 -15.99 -4.84 29.09
N GLY A 282 -16.64 -3.97 28.32
CA GLY A 282 -17.60 -3.03 28.85
C GLY A 282 -18.16 -2.06 27.81
N ALA A 283 -19.03 -1.17 28.26
CA ALA A 283 -19.66 -0.16 27.42
C ALA A 283 -18.64 0.80 26.80
N ARG A 284 -18.97 1.32 25.62
CA ARG A 284 -18.09 2.23 24.84
C ARG A 284 -17.60 3.46 25.63
N CYS A 285 -18.41 3.99 26.54
CA CYS A 285 -18.05 5.17 27.35
C CYS A 285 -16.92 4.87 28.36
N ARG A 286 -16.73 3.60 28.73
CA ARG A 286 -15.70 3.16 29.66
C ARG A 286 -14.41 2.73 28.97
N ILE A 287 -14.34 2.76 27.64
CA ILE A 287 -13.14 2.37 26.88
C ILE A 287 -11.87 3.07 27.39
N PRO A 288 -11.84 4.39 27.66
CA PRO A 288 -10.65 5.04 28.21
C PRO A 288 -10.18 4.45 29.54
N GLU A 289 -11.12 4.24 30.48
CA GLU A 289 -10.85 3.65 31.80
C GLU A 289 -10.37 2.20 31.67
N LEU A 290 -11.08 1.39 30.87
CA LEU A 290 -10.78 -0.02 30.65
C LEU A 290 -9.43 -0.21 29.96
N ALA A 291 -9.10 0.64 28.99
CA ALA A 291 -7.82 0.59 28.29
C ALA A 291 -6.65 0.90 29.25
N GLY A 292 -6.76 1.95 30.07
CA GLY A 292 -5.76 2.27 31.08
C GLY A 292 -5.53 1.10 32.04
N ARG A 293 -6.60 0.51 32.58
CA ARG A 293 -6.51 -0.64 33.50
C ARG A 293 -5.94 -1.88 32.83
N ALA A 294 -6.29 -2.13 31.57
CA ALA A 294 -5.77 -3.27 30.83
C ALA A 294 -4.25 -3.16 30.65
N HIS A 295 -3.76 -1.97 30.28
CA HIS A 295 -2.32 -1.68 30.19
C HIS A 295 -1.61 -1.74 31.54
N ASP A 296 -2.21 -1.24 32.62
CA ASP A 296 -1.64 -1.36 33.97
C ASP A 296 -1.47 -2.83 34.39
N LEU A 297 -2.50 -3.66 34.16
CA LEU A 297 -2.43 -5.08 34.45
C LEU A 297 -1.37 -5.77 33.59
N LEU A 298 -1.29 -5.44 32.30
CA LEU A 298 -0.30 -5.98 31.37
C LEU A 298 1.12 -5.63 31.84
N GLY A 299 1.34 -4.39 32.28
CA GLY A 299 2.60 -3.94 32.87
C GLY A 299 2.99 -4.76 34.10
N ARG A 300 2.04 -5.03 35.01
CA ARG A 300 2.28 -5.87 36.20
C ARG A 300 2.60 -7.32 35.85
N ILE A 301 1.88 -7.92 34.90
CA ILE A 301 2.11 -9.30 34.44
C ILE A 301 3.51 -9.44 33.84
N ARG A 302 3.93 -8.46 33.03
CA ARG A 302 5.27 -8.40 32.44
C ARG A 302 6.34 -8.22 33.51
N ALA A 303 6.15 -7.31 34.46
CA ALA A 303 7.09 -7.09 35.56
C ALA A 303 7.25 -8.35 36.44
N ALA A 304 6.20 -9.15 36.56
CA ALA A 304 6.20 -10.42 37.28
C ALA A 304 6.75 -11.61 36.47
N ASN A 305 7.22 -11.40 35.23
CA ASN A 305 7.71 -12.45 34.32
C ASN A 305 6.76 -13.65 34.21
N ARG A 306 5.46 -13.40 34.19
CA ARG A 306 4.44 -14.43 33.94
C ARG A 306 4.57 -14.95 32.51
N PRO A 307 4.16 -16.21 32.26
CA PRO A 307 4.24 -16.78 30.93
C PRO A 307 3.41 -15.97 29.91
N PRO A 308 3.77 -15.99 28.62
CA PRO A 308 2.96 -15.42 27.56
C PRO A 308 1.56 -16.05 27.52
N GLY A 309 0.55 -15.27 27.12
CA GLY A 309 -0.83 -15.73 27.11
C GLY A 309 -1.85 -14.59 27.31
N LEU A 310 -3.13 -14.98 27.25
CA LEU A 310 -4.27 -14.09 27.44
C LEU A 310 -4.72 -14.11 28.91
N TYR A 311 -4.76 -12.93 29.53
CA TYR A 311 -5.11 -12.76 30.93
C TYR A 311 -6.44 -12.00 31.07
N PRO A 312 -7.54 -12.67 31.46
CA PRO A 312 -8.80 -12.00 31.70
C PRO A 312 -8.71 -11.14 32.97
N MET A 313 -9.21 -9.92 32.88
CA MET A 313 -9.47 -9.06 34.03
C MET A 313 -10.87 -9.34 34.54
N ALA A 314 -11.03 -9.51 35.84
CA ALA A 314 -12.35 -9.65 36.45
C ALA A 314 -13.26 -8.48 36.02
N GLY A 315 -14.45 -8.81 35.50
CA GLY A 315 -15.37 -7.83 34.95
C GLY A 315 -15.78 -6.80 36.00
N LEU A 316 -15.66 -5.52 35.67
CA LEU A 316 -16.29 -4.47 36.44
C LEU A 316 -17.79 -4.54 36.19
N GLY A 317 -18.56 -4.80 37.24
CA GLY A 317 -20.02 -4.88 37.18
C GLY A 317 -20.65 -3.76 36.36
N GLU A 318 -21.73 -4.11 35.67
CA GLU A 318 -22.61 -3.17 34.98
C GLU A 318 -23.15 -2.14 35.99
N SER A 319 -22.79 -0.85 35.83
CA SER A 319 -23.61 0.30 36.24
C SER A 319 -22.82 1.62 36.20
N ILE A 320 -22.49 2.09 35.00
CA ILE A 320 -22.59 3.54 34.71
C ILE A 320 -23.14 3.64 33.30
N GLY A 321 -24.43 3.99 33.20
CA GLY A 321 -25.08 4.19 31.91
C GLY A 321 -24.38 5.27 31.08
N CYS A 322 -24.43 5.13 29.76
CA CYS A 322 -23.81 6.06 28.81
C CYS A 322 -24.44 7.47 28.79
N ASP A 323 -25.39 7.77 29.67
CA ASP A 323 -26.21 9.01 29.68
C ASP A 323 -25.81 10.02 30.77
N GLY A 324 -24.62 9.90 31.36
CA GLY A 324 -24.11 10.93 32.28
C GLY A 324 -23.44 12.09 31.51
N PRO A 325 -23.84 13.37 31.70
CA PRO A 325 -23.10 14.49 31.14
C PRO A 325 -21.68 14.47 31.70
N GLN A 326 -20.70 14.35 30.80
CA GLN A 326 -19.28 14.34 31.13
C GLN A 326 -18.91 15.69 31.76
N GLN A 327 -18.80 15.74 33.09
CA GLN A 327 -18.31 16.91 33.80
C GLN A 327 -16.90 17.20 33.32
N ALA A 328 -16.78 18.25 32.49
CA ALA A 328 -15.53 18.94 32.28
C ALA A 328 -15.00 19.35 33.66
N ARG A 329 -13.96 18.68 34.15
CA ARG A 329 -13.18 19.13 35.31
C ARG A 329 -12.44 20.40 34.90
N GLY A 330 -13.17 21.52 34.88
CA GLY A 330 -12.57 22.84 34.87
C GLY A 330 -11.86 23.03 36.20
N ALA A 331 -10.54 23.15 36.16
CA ALA A 331 -9.76 23.61 37.29
C ALA A 331 -10.18 25.06 37.61
N VAL A 332 -11.12 25.22 38.53
CA VAL A 332 -11.42 26.52 39.13
C VAL A 332 -10.31 26.80 40.14
N VAL A 333 -9.31 27.56 39.71
CA VAL A 333 -8.39 28.25 40.62
C VAL A 333 -9.19 29.38 41.27
N ASN A 334 -9.73 29.11 42.46
CA ASN A 334 -10.27 30.16 43.33
C ASN A 334 -9.10 30.92 43.96
N SER A 335 -8.74 32.06 43.40
CA SER A 335 -7.97 33.09 44.10
C SER A 335 -8.92 33.91 44.98
N PRO A 336 -8.67 34.07 46.29
CA PRO A 336 -9.37 35.04 47.10
C PRO A 336 -8.59 36.35 47.06
N ASN A 337 -9.16 37.43 46.52
CA ASN A 337 -8.84 38.73 47.08
C ASN A 337 -10.01 39.72 47.02
N ASN A 338 -10.31 40.21 48.22
CA ASN A 338 -11.46 41.01 48.63
C ASN A 338 -11.26 42.48 48.18
N PRO A 339 -12.31 43.22 47.81
CA PRO A 339 -12.18 44.63 47.47
C PRO A 339 -12.14 45.48 48.74
N ARG A 340 -11.10 46.29 48.92
CA ARG A 340 -11.15 47.42 49.86
C ARG A 340 -11.35 48.71 49.09
N MET A 341 -12.54 49.28 49.25
CA MET A 341 -12.82 50.68 48.97
C MET A 341 -11.87 51.58 49.75
N GLY A 342 -11.27 52.54 49.06
CA GLY A 342 -10.60 53.71 49.62
C GLY A 342 -11.05 54.93 48.83
N ARG A 343 -11.76 55.82 49.50
CA ARG A 343 -12.39 57.05 49.02
C ARG A 343 -11.43 58.23 49.25
N SER A 344 -11.62 59.30 48.49
CA SER A 344 -11.04 60.66 48.62
C SER A 344 -9.64 60.84 47.99
N ALA A 345 -9.32 61.93 47.30
CA ALA A 345 -9.97 63.22 47.06
C ALA A 345 -9.59 63.75 45.66
#